data_AF-A0A7Z9YXS1-F1
#
_entry.id   AF-A0A7Z9YXS1-F1
#
_cell.length_a   1.000
_cell.length_b   1.000
_cell.length_c   1.000
_cell.angle_alpha   90.00
_cell.angle_beta   90.00
_cell.angle_gamma   90.00
#
_symmetry.space_group_name_H-M   'P 1'
#
loop_
_entity.id
_entity.type
_entity.pdbx_description
1 polymer ?
#
loop_
_entity_poly.entity_id
_entity_poly.type
_entity_poly.pdbx_seq_one_letter_code
_entity_poly.pdbx_strand_id
1 'polypeptide(L)' 'MMTFFSGLFRLRRGPWEMLATILIALGVVMLMQPFFLLAYTYSFIVTLVGTVMFIIVSHFPE' A
#
# COMPACT_ATOMS: atom_id res chain seq x y z
N MET A 1 -12.40 10.73 10.81
CA MET A 1 -11.15 11.02 10.06
C MET A 1 -9.94 11.25 10.97
N MET A 2 -10.02 12.06 12.04
CA MET A 2 -8.86 12.32 12.91
C MET A 2 -8.26 11.05 13.56
N THR A 3 -9.08 10.04 13.87
CA THR A 3 -8.62 8.74 14.41
C THR A 3 -7.71 7.95 13.47
N PHE A 4 -7.94 8.07 12.15
CA PHE A 4 -7.15 7.39 11.12
C PHE A 4 -5.75 8.00 11.01
N PHE A 5 -5.68 9.33 10.95
CA PHE A 5 -4.43 10.09 10.96
C PHE A 5 -3.65 9.96 12.27
N SER A 6 -4.33 9.93 13.43
CA SER A 6 -3.67 9.70 14.72
C SER A 6 -3.10 8.28 14.85
N GLY A 7 -3.74 7.28 14.23
CA GLY A 7 -3.23 5.91 14.20
C GLY A 7 -2.04 5.74 13.26
N LEU A 8 -2.02 6.50 12.15
CA LEU A 8 -0.84 6.63 11.28
C LEU A 8 0.38 7.16 12.05
N PHE A 9 0.16 8.23 12.83
CA PHE A 9 1.19 8.90 13.64
C PHE A 9 1.64 8.08 14.85
N ARG A 10 0.80 7.14 15.33
CA ARG A 10 1.11 6.21 16.43
C ARG A 10 1.70 4.88 15.97
N LEU A 11 2.05 4.69 14.68
CA LEU A 11 2.53 3.42 14.11
C LEU A 11 1.61 2.23 14.42
N ARG A 12 0.31 2.50 14.54
CA ARG A 12 -0.67 1.46 14.89
C ARG A 12 -0.93 0.59 13.67
N ARG A 13 -0.86 -0.74 13.84
CA ARG A 13 -0.97 -1.75 12.77
C ARG A 13 -2.14 -1.50 11.81
N GLY A 14 -3.34 -1.25 12.35
CA GLY A 14 -4.58 -1.12 11.56
C GLY A 14 -4.56 -0.12 10.40
N PRO A 15 -4.33 1.19 10.62
CA PRO A 15 -4.32 2.17 9.52
C PRO A 15 -3.16 1.97 8.52
N TRP A 16 -2.04 1.39 8.96
CA TRP A 16 -0.91 1.10 8.09
C TRP A 16 -1.16 -0.14 7.20
N GLU A 17 -1.87 -1.15 7.68
CA GLU A 17 -2.26 -2.33 6.88
C GLU A 17 -3.22 -1.95 5.76
N MET A 18 -4.16 -1.03 6.04
CA MET A 18 -5.07 -0.50 5.03
C MET A 18 -4.31 0.25 3.93
N LEU A 19 -3.31 1.05 4.31
CA LEU A 19 -2.45 1.75 3.36
C LEU A 19 -1.69 0.78 2.46
N ALA A 20 -1.07 -0.24 3.03
CA ALA A 20 -0.36 -1.28 2.29
C ALA A 20 -1.29 -2.02 1.32
N THR A 21 -2.50 -2.37 1.77
CA THR A 21 -3.52 -3.02 0.93
C THR A 21 -3.96 -2.15 -0.24
N ILE A 22 -4.18 -0.85 -0.01
CA ILE A 22 -4.52 0.12 -1.07
C ILE A 22 -3.39 0.20 -2.10
N LEU A 23 -2.13 0.20 -1.64
CA LEU A 23 -0.96 0.30 -2.50
C LEU A 23 -0.80 -0.95 -3.39
N ILE A 24 -1.07 -2.14 -2.85
CA ILE A 24 -1.12 -3.39 -3.60
C ILE A 24 -2.25 -3.36 -4.64
N ALA A 25 -3.48 -2.97 -4.24
CA ALA A 25 -4.62 -2.88 -5.14
C ALA A 25 -4.36 -1.89 -6.29
N LEU A 26 -3.71 -0.75 -5.99
CA LEU A 26 -3.32 0.24 -6.97
C LEU A 26 -2.28 -0.33 -7.97
N GLY A 27 -1.28 -1.08 -7.48
CA GLY A 27 -0.32 -1.77 -8.33
C GLY A 27 -0.97 -2.78 -9.28
N VAL A 28 -1.95 -3.55 -8.80
CA VAL A 28 -2.74 -4.49 -9.64
C VAL A 28 -3.54 -3.73 -10.70
N VAL A 29 -4.22 -2.65 -10.33
CA VAL A 29 -4.97 -1.82 -11.29
C VAL A 29 -4.03 -1.25 -12.35
N MET A 30 -2.86 -0.76 -11.97
CA MET A 30 -1.84 -0.26 -12.91
C MET A 30 -1.38 -1.33 -13.90
N LEU A 31 -1.27 -2.59 -13.45
CA LEU A 31 -0.87 -3.71 -14.31
C LEU A 31 -1.95 -4.06 -15.35
N MET A 32 -3.24 -3.89 -15.00
CA MET A 32 -4.36 -4.20 -15.91
C MET A 32 -4.60 -3.14 -16.98
N GLN A 33 -3.96 -1.96 -16.93
CA GLN A 33 -4.12 -0.90 -17.94
C GLN A 33 -3.15 -1.12 -19.12
N PRO A 34 -3.62 -1.45 -20.34
CA PRO A 34 -2.74 -1.63 -21.51
C PRO A 34 -2.40 -0.31 -22.23
N PHE A 35 -3.11 0.78 -21.95
CA PHE A 35 -2.97 2.06 -22.67
C PHE A 35 -1.95 3.02 -22.02
N PHE A 36 -1.72 2.89 -20.70
CA PHE A 36 -0.81 3.74 -19.94
C PHE A 36 0.51 3.01 -19.68
N LEU A 37 1.44 3.09 -20.64
CA LEU A 37 2.76 2.44 -20.56
C LEU A 37 3.53 2.78 -19.28
N LEU A 38 3.50 4.04 -18.82
CA LEU A 38 4.14 4.43 -17.57
C LEU A 38 3.54 3.71 -16.36
N ALA A 39 2.21 3.64 -16.28
CA ALA A 39 1.54 2.92 -15.19
C ALA A 39 1.89 1.42 -15.23
N TYR A 40 1.90 0.81 -16.41
CA TYR A 40 2.32 -0.57 -16.58
C TYR A 40 3.77 -0.80 -16.15
N THR A 41 4.72 0.04 -16.57
CA THR A 41 6.14 -0.06 -16.20
C THR A 41 6.35 0.02 -14.69
N TYR A 42 5.66 0.93 -14.00
CA TYR A 42 5.81 1.10 -12.55
C TYR A 42 4.91 0.16 -11.72
N SER A 43 3.94 -0.53 -12.33
CA SER A 43 2.98 -1.41 -11.63
C SER A 43 3.64 -2.47 -10.76
N PHE A 44 4.73 -3.06 -11.25
CA PHE A 44 5.49 -4.08 -10.53
C PHE A 44 6.14 -3.50 -9.27
N ILE A 45 6.84 -2.36 -9.40
CA ILE A 45 7.49 -1.69 -8.28
C ILE A 45 6.46 -1.25 -7.24
N VAL A 46 5.32 -0.69 -7.68
CA VAL A 46 4.25 -0.26 -6.78
C VAL A 46 3.68 -1.46 -6.01
N THR A 47 3.40 -2.57 -6.69
CA THR A 47 2.91 -3.79 -6.04
C THR A 47 3.93 -4.33 -5.03
N LEU A 48 5.21 -4.38 -5.42
CA LEU A 48 6.30 -4.85 -4.57
C LEU A 48 6.44 -3.99 -3.30
N VAL A 49 6.43 -2.66 -3.46
CA VAL A 49 6.47 -1.73 -2.33
C VAL A 49 5.28 -1.95 -1.40
N GLY A 50 4.08 -2.17 -1.95
CA GLY A 50 2.89 -2.49 -1.18
C GLY A 50 3.05 -3.77 -0.37
N THR A 51 3.61 -4.83 -0.97
CA THR A 51 3.87 -6.10 -0.28
C THR A 51 4.94 -5.96 0.81
N VAL A 52 6.05 -5.27 0.53
CA VAL A 52 7.10 -5.03 1.52
C VAL A 52 6.56 -4.20 2.69
N MET A 53 5.79 -3.15 2.40
CA MET A 53 5.12 -2.34 3.40
C MET A 53 4.15 -3.18 4.25
N PHE A 54 3.36 -4.06 3.63
CA PHE A 54 2.47 -4.97 4.34
C PHE A 54 3.25 -5.87 5.31
N ILE A 55 4.32 -6.51 4.84
CA ILE A 55 5.19 -7.36 5.67
C ILE A 55 5.77 -6.59 6.86
N ILE A 56 6.27 -5.37 6.64
CA ILE A 56 6.82 -4.51 7.70
C ILE A 56 5.75 -4.17 8.73
N VAL A 57 4.59 -3.71 8.28
CA VAL A 57 3.48 -3.31 9.15
C VAL A 57 2.92 -4.50 9.91
N SER A 58 2.92 -5.70 9.32
CA SER A 58 2.59 -6.94 10.00
C SER A 58 3.57 -7.30 11.12
N HIS A 59 4.59 -6.50 11.43
CA HIS A 59 5.41 -6.66 12.64
C HIS A 59 5.13 -5.60 13.71
N PHE A 60 4.31 -4.58 13.42
CA PHE A 60 4.00 -3.54 14.40
C PHE A 60 3.06 -4.07 15.51
N PRO A 61 3.30 -3.70 16.78
CA PRO A 61 2.39 -4.01 17.88
C PRO A 61 1.06 -3.23 17.74
N GLU A 62 -0.02 -3.83 18.25
CA GLU A 62 -1.42 -3.37 18.12
C GLU A 62 -1.80 -2.17 19.02
#